data_AF-A0A7J3HDX8-F1
#
_entry.id   AF-A0A7J3HDX8-F1
#
_cell.length_a   1.000
_cell.length_b   1.000
_cell.length_c   1.000
_cell.angle_alpha   90.00
_cell.angle_beta   90.00
_cell.angle_gamma   90.00
#
_symmetry.space_group_name_H-M   'P 1'
#
loop_
_entity.id
_entity.type
_entity.pdbx_description
1 polymer ?
#
loop_
_entity_poly.entity_id
_entity_poly.type
_entity_poly.pdbx_seq_one_letter_code
_entity_poly.pdbx_strand_id
1 'polypeptide(L)'
;MCLVGKAIVISGTPGVGKTLVATLLASKLGLSYLNLSDLVVRESLYVGVDEARGSFVVDEERLVKRLTELLSESKSDVIIDSHYGEIIPDELVKIIFVLRLNPVILYERLVSRGWSEEKVKENVEAEILGVCTYNAVNEHTESKVCEIDV
;
A
#
# COMPACT_ATOMS: atom_id res chain seq x y z
N MET A 1 -11.98 23.36 -14.86
CA MET A 1 -11.02 22.68 -13.97
C MET A 1 -11.10 21.21 -14.32
N CYS A 2 -10.11 20.63 -15.03
CA CYS A 2 -10.10 19.18 -15.24
C CYS A 2 -9.97 18.53 -13.86
N LEU A 3 -10.85 17.60 -13.53
CA LEU A 3 -10.74 16.80 -12.32
C LEU A 3 -9.46 15.97 -12.46
N VAL A 4 -8.47 16.28 -11.62
CA VAL A 4 -7.26 15.48 -11.43
C VAL A 4 -7.65 14.34 -10.50
N GLY A 5 -7.37 13.10 -10.90
CA GLY A 5 -7.64 11.94 -10.06
C GLY A 5 -6.85 11.98 -8.75
N LYS A 6 -7.47 11.60 -7.63
CA LYS A 6 -6.76 11.38 -6.36
C LYS A 6 -6.62 9.89 -6.04
N ALA A 7 -5.68 9.58 -5.15
CA ALA A 7 -5.49 8.23 -4.64
C ALA A 7 -6.48 7.91 -3.50
N ILE A 8 -7.17 6.79 -3.62
CA ILE A 8 -7.82 6.08 -2.51
C ILE A 8 -6.94 4.88 -2.21
N VAL A 9 -6.26 4.92 -1.08
CA VAL A 9 -5.19 3.95 -0.79
C VAL A 9 -5.71 2.87 0.15
N ILE A 10 -5.44 1.61 -0.18
CA ILE A 10 -5.62 0.47 0.69
C ILE A 10 -4.23 0.05 1.19
N SER A 11 -3.99 0.30 2.47
CA SER A 11 -2.73 0.03 3.17
C SER A 11 -2.89 -1.06 4.23
N GLY A 12 -1.80 -1.43 4.89
CA GLY A 12 -1.72 -2.47 5.91
C GLY A 12 -0.61 -3.47 5.64
N THR A 13 -0.31 -4.29 6.64
CA THR A 13 0.80 -5.24 6.60
C THR A 13 0.64 -6.24 5.45
N PRO A 14 1.72 -6.71 4.79
CA PRO A 14 1.62 -7.82 3.84
C PRO A 14 0.85 -9.01 4.42
N GLY A 15 -0.19 -9.48 3.72
CA GLY A 15 -1.03 -10.62 4.15
C GLY A 15 -2.41 -10.27 4.70
N VAL A 16 -2.68 -9.01 5.05
CA VAL A 16 -3.98 -8.59 5.63
C VAL A 16 -5.16 -8.67 4.66
N GLY A 17 -4.90 -8.55 3.35
CA GLY A 17 -5.95 -8.67 2.31
C GLY A 17 -6.10 -7.48 1.36
N LYS A 18 -5.14 -6.54 1.37
CA LYS A 18 -5.16 -5.31 0.55
C LYS A 18 -5.59 -5.52 -0.89
N THR A 19 -4.93 -6.42 -1.62
CA THR A 19 -5.20 -6.71 -3.04
C THR A 19 -6.65 -7.13 -3.27
N LEU A 20 -7.22 -7.96 -2.40
CA LEU A 20 -8.61 -8.39 -2.52
C LEU A 20 -9.56 -7.21 -2.30
N VAL A 21 -9.36 -6.44 -1.22
CA VAL A 21 -10.21 -5.29 -0.90
C VAL A 21 -10.12 -4.22 -1.99
N ALA A 22 -8.90 -3.89 -2.43
CA ALA A 22 -8.63 -2.89 -3.45
C ALA A 22 -9.27 -3.25 -4.80
N THR A 23 -9.12 -4.49 -5.26
CA THR A 23 -9.71 -4.94 -6.54
C THR A 23 -11.25 -4.96 -6.48
N LEU A 24 -11.84 -5.43 -5.37
CA LEU A 24 -13.28 -5.40 -5.17
C LEU A 24 -13.83 -3.97 -5.10
N LEU A 25 -13.12 -3.07 -4.42
CA LEU A 25 -13.51 -1.67 -4.29
C LEU A 25 -13.45 -0.96 -5.65
N ALA A 26 -12.35 -1.15 -6.39
CA ALA A 26 -12.20 -0.61 -7.74
C ALA A 26 -13.33 -1.07 -8.66
N SER A 27 -13.65 -2.36 -8.64
CA SER A 27 -14.76 -2.93 -9.42
C SER A 27 -16.12 -2.34 -9.03
N LYS A 28 -16.42 -2.23 -7.73
CA LYS A 28 -17.69 -1.69 -7.23
C LYS A 28 -17.88 -0.20 -7.55
N LEU A 29 -16.79 0.58 -7.57
CA LEU A 29 -16.83 2.02 -7.82
C LEU A 29 -16.60 2.38 -9.30
N GLY A 30 -16.24 1.41 -10.15
CA GLY A 30 -15.86 1.68 -11.54
C GLY A 30 -14.58 2.51 -11.66
N LEU A 31 -13.66 2.39 -10.71
CA LEU A 31 -12.37 3.09 -10.68
C LEU A 31 -11.24 2.18 -11.16
N SER A 32 -10.13 2.79 -11.57
CA SER A 32 -8.92 2.05 -11.91
C SER A 32 -8.23 1.51 -10.64
N TYR A 33 -7.53 0.39 -10.79
CA TYR A 33 -6.74 -0.26 -9.75
C TYR A 33 -5.26 -0.21 -10.11
N LEU A 34 -4.42 0.12 -9.14
CA LEU A 34 -2.97 0.15 -9.26
C LEU A 34 -2.33 -0.54 -8.05
N ASN A 35 -1.58 -1.62 -8.29
CA ASN A 35 -0.68 -2.18 -7.29
C ASN A 35 0.66 -1.44 -7.35
N LEU A 36 1.05 -0.81 -6.24
CA LEU A 36 2.24 0.01 -6.22
C LEU A 36 3.53 -0.81 -6.28
N SER A 37 3.54 -2.00 -5.67
CA SER A 37 4.68 -2.92 -5.75
C SER A 37 4.88 -3.46 -7.16
N ASP A 38 3.80 -3.77 -7.87
CA ASP A 38 3.89 -4.18 -9.28
C ASP A 38 4.36 -3.04 -10.18
N LEU A 39 3.95 -1.79 -9.90
CA LEU A 39 4.44 -0.61 -10.61
C LEU A 39 5.96 -0.45 -10.45
N VAL A 40 6.46 -0.54 -9.20
CA VAL A 40 7.89 -0.43 -8.90
C VAL A 40 8.70 -1.45 -9.70
N VAL A 41 8.26 -2.71 -9.72
CA VAL A 41 8.97 -3.77 -10.46
C VAL A 41 8.86 -3.57 -11.97
N ARG A 42 7.66 -3.26 -12.48
CA ARG A 42 7.40 -3.12 -13.94
C ARG A 42 8.17 -1.96 -14.56
N GLU A 43 8.32 -0.86 -13.84
CA GLU A 43 8.95 0.37 -14.33
C GLU A 43 10.37 0.57 -13.77
N SER A 44 10.92 -0.44 -13.09
CA SER A 44 12.26 -0.42 -12.50
C SER A 44 12.52 0.79 -11.58
N LEU A 45 11.54 1.12 -10.74
CA LEU A 45 11.57 2.26 -9.81
C LEU A 45 12.23 1.88 -8.48
N TYR A 46 13.41 1.27 -8.55
CA TYR A 46 14.18 0.81 -7.40
C TYR A 46 15.67 1.05 -7.61
N VAL A 47 16.41 1.29 -6.52
CA VAL A 47 17.86 1.57 -6.54
C VAL A 47 18.72 0.34 -6.27
N GLY A 48 18.10 -0.76 -5.83
CA GLY A 48 18.81 -2.01 -5.54
C GLY A 48 17.90 -3.09 -4.97
N VAL A 49 18.54 -4.16 -4.49
CA VAL A 49 17.89 -5.28 -3.81
C VAL A 49 18.50 -5.39 -2.41
N ASP A 50 17.64 -5.43 -1.41
CA ASP A 50 17.99 -5.87 -0.07
C ASP A 50 18.02 -7.42 -0.09
N GLU A 51 19.22 -7.98 -0.20
CA GLU A 51 19.41 -9.44 -0.27
C GLU A 51 19.00 -10.14 1.03
N ALA A 52 19.14 -9.48 2.19
CA ALA A 52 18.77 -10.05 3.48
C ALA A 52 17.26 -10.24 3.59
N ARG A 53 16.48 -9.28 3.06
CA ARG A 53 15.00 -9.31 3.09
C ARG A 53 14.36 -9.90 1.84
N GLY A 54 15.15 -10.08 0.78
CA GLY A 54 14.67 -10.50 -0.53
C GLY A 54 13.65 -9.51 -1.12
N SER A 55 13.93 -8.21 -1.01
CA SER A 55 13.03 -7.13 -1.43
C SER A 55 13.76 -6.03 -2.19
N PHE A 56 13.06 -5.32 -3.07
CA PHE A 56 13.61 -4.14 -3.75
C PHE A 56 13.67 -2.95 -2.82
N VAL A 57 14.75 -2.16 -2.93
CA VAL A 57 14.87 -0.85 -2.28
C VAL A 57 14.25 0.18 -3.23
N VAL A 58 13.07 0.68 -2.87
CA VAL A 58 12.28 1.59 -3.71
C VAL A 58 13.02 2.91 -3.95
N ASP A 59 13.00 3.40 -5.19
CA ASP A 59 13.41 4.78 -5.52
C ASP A 59 12.20 5.70 -5.31
N GLU A 60 12.07 6.22 -4.08
CA GLU A 60 10.89 6.97 -3.66
C GLU A 60 10.67 8.22 -4.51
N GLU A 61 11.72 8.97 -4.83
CA GLU A 61 11.62 10.18 -5.66
C GLU A 61 11.06 9.87 -7.04
N ARG A 62 11.56 8.82 -7.71
CA ARG A 62 11.05 8.41 -9.02
C ARG A 62 9.64 7.86 -8.93
N LEU A 63 9.32 7.11 -7.88
CA LEU A 63 7.99 6.58 -7.66
C LEU A 63 6.95 7.68 -7.46
N VAL A 64 7.25 8.68 -6.62
CA VAL A 64 6.39 9.83 -6.36
C VAL A 64 6.15 10.65 -7.64
N LYS A 65 7.22 10.91 -8.40
CA LYS A 65 7.10 11.60 -9.69
C LYS A 65 6.17 10.84 -10.63
N ARG A 66 6.37 9.52 -10.75
CA ARG A 66 5.56 8.68 -11.64
C ARG A 66 4.09 8.61 -11.22
N LEU A 67 3.82 8.50 -9.92
CA LEU A 67 2.47 8.53 -9.37
C LEU A 67 1.78 9.86 -9.63
N THR A 68 2.49 10.97 -9.48
CA THR A 68 1.97 12.32 -9.75
C THR A 68 1.53 12.44 -11.21
N GLU A 69 2.35 11.95 -12.14
CA GLU A 69 2.01 11.91 -13.58
C GLU A 69 0.74 11.08 -13.82
N LEU A 70 0.71 9.83 -13.34
CA LEU A 70 -0.43 8.92 -13.50
C LEU A 70 -1.75 9.49 -12.96
N LEU A 71 -1.71 10.10 -11.77
CA LEU A 71 -2.89 10.70 -11.15
C LEU A 71 -3.33 11.97 -11.88
N SER A 72 -2.38 12.75 -12.39
CA SER A 72 -2.67 13.96 -13.17
C SER A 72 -3.32 13.69 -14.53
N GLU A 73 -2.99 12.56 -15.15
CA GLU A 73 -3.59 12.11 -16.41
C GLU A 73 -4.95 11.42 -16.20
N SER A 74 -5.22 10.96 -14.97
CA SER A 74 -6.47 10.31 -14.62
C SER A 74 -7.63 11.30 -14.51
N LYS A 75 -8.76 10.96 -15.14
CA LYS A 75 -10.01 11.73 -15.08
C LYS A 75 -10.88 11.40 -13.86
N SER A 76 -10.47 10.40 -13.08
CA SER A 76 -11.17 9.90 -11.90
C SER A 76 -10.17 9.47 -10.83
N ASP A 77 -10.65 9.27 -9.60
CA ASP A 77 -9.83 8.70 -8.54
C ASP A 77 -9.30 7.31 -8.92
N VAL A 78 -8.19 6.90 -8.29
CA VAL A 78 -7.51 5.62 -8.51
C VAL A 78 -7.41 4.87 -7.19
N ILE A 79 -7.78 3.59 -7.19
CA ILE A 79 -7.54 2.71 -6.04
C ILE A 79 -6.08 2.24 -6.07
N ILE A 80 -5.33 2.51 -5.01
CA ILE A 80 -3.92 2.11 -4.88
C ILE A 80 -3.78 1.06 -3.77
N ASP A 81 -3.23 -0.11 -4.08
CA ASP A 81 -2.78 -1.12 -3.11
C ASP A 81 -1.28 -0.95 -2.84
N SER A 82 -0.92 -0.66 -1.59
CA SER A 82 0.47 -0.57 -1.16
C SER A 82 0.62 -0.92 0.32
N HIS A 83 1.78 -1.44 0.74
CA HIS A 83 2.13 -1.52 2.17
C HIS A 83 3.01 -0.35 2.65
N TYR A 84 3.38 0.54 1.72
CA TYR A 84 4.10 1.80 1.94
C TYR A 84 3.29 2.97 1.38
N GLY A 85 2.00 3.04 1.72
CA GLY A 85 1.10 4.08 1.23
C GLY A 85 1.54 5.50 1.63
N GLU A 86 2.33 5.59 2.70
CA GLU A 86 2.92 6.81 3.26
C GLU A 86 3.87 7.56 2.31
N ILE A 87 4.41 6.89 1.28
CA ILE A 87 5.30 7.51 0.28
C ILE A 87 4.52 8.46 -0.65
N ILE A 88 3.20 8.30 -0.76
CA ILE A 88 2.39 9.13 -1.64
C ILE A 88 2.23 10.53 -1.02
N PRO A 89 2.45 11.62 -1.75
CA PRO A 89 2.23 12.96 -1.20
C PRO A 89 0.79 13.15 -0.69
N ASP A 90 0.63 13.72 0.51
CA ASP A 90 -0.67 13.89 1.19
C ASP A 90 -1.70 14.66 0.33
N GLU A 91 -1.25 15.60 -0.50
CA GLU A 91 -2.10 16.35 -1.42
C GLU A 91 -2.74 15.48 -2.52
N LEU A 92 -2.09 14.38 -2.91
CA LEU A 92 -2.57 13.43 -3.90
C LEU A 92 -3.49 12.36 -3.26
N VAL A 93 -3.43 12.20 -1.95
CA VAL A 93 -4.26 11.26 -1.20
C VAL A 93 -5.63 11.88 -0.87
N LYS A 94 -6.69 11.16 -1.22
CA LYS A 94 -8.07 11.47 -0.83
C LYS A 94 -8.41 10.84 0.51
N ILE A 95 -8.08 9.56 0.69
CA ILE A 95 -8.28 8.78 1.91
C ILE A 95 -7.35 7.56 1.91
N ILE A 96 -6.92 7.15 3.09
CA ILE A 96 -6.17 5.92 3.36
C ILE A 96 -7.01 5.02 4.26
N PHE A 97 -7.19 3.78 3.82
CA PHE A 97 -7.73 2.70 4.63
C PHE A 97 -6.61 1.76 5.02
N VAL A 98 -6.25 1.72 6.30
CA VAL A 98 -5.26 0.77 6.83
C VAL A 98 -5.99 -0.47 7.30
N LEU A 99 -5.84 -1.57 6.57
CA LEU A 99 -6.44 -2.83 6.95
C LEU A 99 -5.65 -3.45 8.11
N ARG A 100 -6.36 -3.84 9.16
CA ARG A 100 -5.83 -4.50 10.35
C ARG A 100 -6.37 -5.92 10.43
N LEU A 101 -5.51 -6.85 10.85
CA LEU A 101 -5.88 -8.27 10.94
C LEU A 101 -5.35 -8.84 12.24
N ASN A 102 -6.11 -9.75 12.86
CA ASN A 102 -5.64 -10.50 14.02
C ASN A 102 -4.26 -11.15 13.71
N PRO A 103 -3.21 -10.86 14.49
CA PRO A 103 -1.84 -11.34 14.22
C PRO A 103 -1.72 -12.87 14.12
N VAL A 104 -2.57 -13.62 14.82
CA VAL A 104 -2.60 -15.10 14.74
C VAL A 104 -3.09 -15.55 13.37
N ILE A 105 -4.15 -14.92 12.85
CA ILE A 105 -4.67 -15.20 11.50
C ILE A 105 -3.66 -14.78 10.44
N LEU A 106 -2.98 -13.63 10.64
CA LEU A 106 -1.94 -13.18 9.73
C LEU A 106 -0.78 -14.18 9.67
N TYR A 107 -0.32 -14.68 10.81
CA TYR A 107 0.72 -15.70 10.88
C TYR A 107 0.36 -16.93 10.04
N GLU A 108 -0.83 -17.50 10.26
CA GLU A 108 -1.31 -18.67 9.50
C GLU A 108 -1.33 -18.41 7.98
N ARG A 109 -1.82 -17.23 7.55
CA ARG A 109 -1.87 -16.84 6.13
C ARG A 109 -0.48 -16.70 5.52
N LEU A 110 0.50 -16.17 6.26
CA LEU A 110 1.86 -15.98 5.74
C LEU A 110 2.63 -17.30 5.70
N VAL A 111 2.46 -18.18 6.71
CA VAL A 111 3.01 -19.54 6.67
C VAL A 111 2.43 -20.34 5.49
N SER A 112 1.12 -20.26 5.25
CA SER A 112 0.50 -20.98 4.12
C SER A 112 0.98 -20.48 2.75
N ARG A 113 1.56 -19.29 2.66
CA ARG A 113 2.20 -18.75 1.45
C ARG A 113 3.64 -19.27 1.24
N GLY A 114 4.17 -20.07 2.17
CA GLY A 114 5.53 -20.61 2.08
C GLY A 114 6.63 -19.59 2.37
N TRP A 115 6.32 -18.51 3.11
CA TRP A 115 7.33 -17.55 3.54
C TRP A 115 8.25 -18.15 4.61
N SER A 116 9.50 -17.68 4.66
CA SER A 116 10.43 -18.09 5.73
C SER A 116 9.91 -17.65 7.09
N GLU A 117 10.22 -18.42 8.13
CA GLU A 117 9.78 -18.12 9.50
C GLU A 117 10.20 -16.71 9.95
N GLU A 118 11.41 -16.28 9.60
CA GLU A 118 11.94 -14.95 9.87
C GLU A 118 11.05 -13.86 9.25
N LYS A 119 10.74 -13.97 7.95
CA LYS A 119 9.88 -13.02 7.23
C LYS A 119 8.45 -13.01 7.77
N VAL A 120 7.92 -14.18 8.15
CA VAL A 120 6.61 -14.28 8.80
C VAL A 120 6.61 -13.51 10.12
N LYS A 121 7.60 -13.76 11.00
CA LYS A 121 7.70 -13.09 12.29
C LYS A 121 7.83 -11.58 12.15
N GLU A 122 8.72 -11.11 11.27
CA GLU A 122 8.90 -9.68 10.99
C GLU A 122 7.58 -9.00 10.63
N ASN A 123 6.80 -9.60 9.73
CA ASN A 123 5.53 -9.00 9.29
C ASN A 123 4.45 -9.10 10.39
N VAL A 124 4.40 -10.20 11.15
CA VAL A 124 3.44 -10.33 12.27
C VAL A 124 3.76 -9.34 13.39
N GLU A 125 5.04 -9.12 13.69
CA GLU A 125 5.49 -8.09 14.63
C GLU A 125 5.12 -6.67 14.15
N ALA A 126 5.31 -6.38 12.86
CA ALA A 126 4.90 -5.10 12.27
C ALA A 126 3.38 -4.86 12.40
N GLU A 127 2.57 -5.91 12.23
CA GLU A 127 1.11 -5.83 12.43
C GLU A 127 0.73 -5.58 13.89
N ILE A 128 1.39 -6.26 14.84
CA ILE A 128 1.18 -6.08 16.29
C ILE A 128 1.52 -4.65 16.70
N LEU A 129 2.63 -4.12 16.18
CA LEU A 129 3.10 -2.77 16.48
C LEU A 129 2.32 -1.67 15.73
N GLY A 130 1.47 -2.05 14.77
CA GLY A 130 0.69 -1.09 13.98
C GLY A 130 1.55 -0.21 13.08
N VAL A 131 2.64 -0.74 12.52
CA VAL A 131 3.62 0.04 11.74
C VAL A 131 2.98 0.79 10.57
N CYS A 132 2.13 0.12 9.79
CA CYS A 132 1.44 0.77 8.67
C CYS A 132 0.50 1.90 9.12
N THR A 133 -0.16 1.75 10.27
CA THR A 133 -1.02 2.80 10.84
C THR A 133 -0.18 3.98 11.30
N TYR A 134 0.89 3.70 12.05
CA TYR A 134 1.82 4.72 12.53
C TYR A 134 2.40 5.54 11.36
N ASN A 135 2.89 4.88 10.31
CA ASN A 135 3.42 5.56 9.12
C ASN A 135 2.34 6.41 8.44
N ALA A 136 1.13 5.87 8.25
CA ALA A 136 0.05 6.60 7.60
C ALA A 136 -0.37 7.85 8.38
N VAL A 137 -0.46 7.79 9.71
CA VAL A 137 -0.85 8.95 10.54
C VAL A 137 0.26 10.01 10.60
N ASN A 138 1.54 9.62 10.49
CA ASN A 138 2.64 10.57 10.51
C ASN A 138 2.84 11.30 9.17
N GLU A 139 2.62 10.63 8.04
CA GLU A 139 2.86 11.21 6.71
C GLU A 139 1.59 11.84 6.10
N HIS A 140 0.41 11.58 6.67
CA HIS A 140 -0.85 12.10 6.16
C HIS A 140 -1.67 12.85 7.19
N THR A 141 -2.55 13.71 6.71
CA THR A 141 -3.55 14.36 7.55
C THR A 141 -4.39 13.28 8.25
N GLU A 142 -4.39 13.27 9.59
CA GLU A 142 -5.04 12.23 10.42
C GLU A 142 -6.51 11.97 10.03
N SER A 143 -7.27 13.02 9.66
CA SER A 143 -8.66 12.88 9.21
C SER A 143 -8.84 12.12 7.89
N LYS A 144 -7.76 11.82 7.16
CA LYS A 144 -7.76 10.99 5.94
C LYS A 144 -7.41 9.54 6.24
N VAL A 145 -7.00 9.19 7.45
CA VAL A 145 -6.56 7.84 7.81
C VAL A 145 -7.67 7.13 8.57
N CYS A 146 -8.02 5.92 8.13
CA CYS A 146 -9.06 5.10 8.74
C CYS A 146 -8.58 3.65 8.85
N GLU A 147 -8.61 3.08 10.05
CA GLU A 147 -8.37 1.66 10.24
C GLU A 147 -9.63 0.84 9.97
N ILE A 148 -9.47 -0.33 9.37
CA ILE A 148 -10.55 -1.28 9.12
C ILE A 148 -10.10 -2.69 9.51
N ASP A 149 -10.83 -3.32 10.42
CA ASP A 149 -10.64 -4.74 10.76
C ASP A 149 -11.15 -5.64 9.63
N VAL A 150 -10.34 -6.63 9.22
CA VAL A 150 -10.63 -7.58 8.12
C VAL A 150 -10.35 -9.05 8.48
#